data_AF-A0A0U5GQQ5-F1
#
_entry.id   AF-A0A0U5GQQ5-F1
#
_cell.length_a   1.000
_cell.length_b   1.000
_cell.length_c   1.000
_cell.angle_alpha   90.00
_cell.angle_beta   90.00
_cell.angle_gamma   90.00
#
_symmetry.space_group_name_H-M   'P 1'
#
loop_
_entity.id
_entity.type
_entity.pdbx_description
1 polymer ?
#
loop_
_entity_poly.entity_id
_entity_poly.type
_entity_poly.pdbx_seq_one_letter_code
_entity_poly.pdbx_strand_id
1 'polypeptide(L)'
;MAKMHSLPAALLALSTIQTAAAHTVAWARGMYCLGGPDITSENLNTNTAVDPLYNLTQSDWWFQHHRGCDAVPPAEGDILELPAGGSFTVELAHNRAFTTLSYDGEFTTEWPDGEEHPEDWNGTSEGEGCIEDDGALHTTNQTGAAGTAWAISYTSELKEVTMENLVVFSVLEHTPWKRLATYEVPQHLPACPKGGCTCAWLWVPKGCGQPNIYMAGYKCNVTDVTSTKQLAPAQPPVYCEDDSSKCVAGAKQMIAWNQATGNNIEAPAGKTPMYNEVCGFKSGPQNDIFVQDDTKQETVISTEPVLTATSEPVTSSVSVSLPASASSSVSTSVSSSATACPPQPTATTTRRPHNHHHHRPGGHHH
;
A
#
# COMPACT_ATOMS: atom_id res chain seq x y z
N MET A 1 -32.59 -35.24 -57.73
CA MET A 1 -33.03 -34.17 -56.81
C MET A 1 -33.14 -34.76 -55.42
N ALA A 2 -32.07 -34.68 -54.62
CA ALA A 2 -32.06 -35.16 -53.23
C ALA A 2 -31.94 -33.94 -52.31
N LYS A 3 -32.88 -33.80 -51.37
CA LYS A 3 -32.96 -32.68 -50.42
C LYS A 3 -31.85 -32.80 -49.37
N MET A 4 -30.93 -31.84 -49.35
CA MET A 4 -30.05 -31.58 -48.21
C MET A 4 -30.87 -30.95 -47.10
N HIS A 5 -30.95 -31.63 -45.94
CA HIS A 5 -31.44 -31.03 -44.71
C HIS A 5 -30.25 -30.36 -43.99
N SER A 6 -30.32 -29.05 -43.83
CA SER A 6 -29.39 -28.24 -43.04
C SER A 6 -29.64 -28.49 -41.54
N LEU A 7 -28.65 -29.02 -40.82
CA LEU A 7 -28.65 -28.99 -39.36
C LEU A 7 -28.27 -27.59 -38.87
N PRO A 8 -28.94 -27.02 -37.86
CA PRO A 8 -28.51 -25.79 -37.24
C PRO A 8 -27.32 -26.08 -36.32
N ALA A 9 -26.18 -25.44 -36.61
CA ALA A 9 -25.03 -25.40 -35.70
C ALA A 9 -25.38 -24.50 -34.52
N ALA A 10 -25.71 -25.09 -33.37
CA ALA A 10 -25.83 -24.37 -32.11
C ALA A 10 -24.41 -24.05 -31.61
N LEU A 11 -23.96 -22.80 -31.79
CA LEU A 11 -22.83 -22.25 -31.04
C LEU A 11 -23.28 -22.11 -29.58
N LEU A 12 -22.86 -23.03 -28.72
CA LEU A 12 -22.83 -22.77 -27.28
C LEU A 12 -21.70 -21.78 -27.02
N ALA A 13 -22.03 -20.51 -26.85
CA ALA A 13 -21.12 -19.54 -26.25
C ALA A 13 -20.94 -19.92 -24.78
N LEU A 14 -19.82 -20.54 -24.45
CA LEU A 14 -19.41 -20.78 -23.07
C LEU A 14 -18.98 -19.42 -22.51
N SER A 15 -19.92 -18.69 -21.90
CA SER A 15 -19.61 -17.52 -21.09
C SER A 15 -18.83 -18.00 -19.87
N THR A 16 -17.50 -17.93 -19.94
CA THR A 16 -16.66 -18.02 -18.75
C THR A 16 -17.03 -16.84 -17.87
N ILE A 17 -17.76 -17.11 -16.79
CA ILE A 17 -17.94 -16.15 -15.71
C ILE A 17 -16.55 -15.95 -15.14
N GLN A 18 -15.89 -14.89 -15.58
CA GLN A 18 -14.67 -14.41 -14.97
C GLN A 18 -15.10 -13.89 -13.61
N THR A 19 -14.93 -14.71 -12.57
CA THR A 19 -15.09 -14.24 -11.20
C THR A 19 -14.06 -13.13 -11.04
N ALA A 20 -14.50 -11.88 -10.97
CA ALA A 20 -13.63 -10.73 -10.81
C ALA A 20 -12.84 -10.90 -9.51
N ALA A 21 -11.58 -11.32 -9.63
CA ALA A 21 -10.58 -11.13 -8.60
C ALA A 21 -10.23 -9.64 -8.64
N ALA A 22 -11.08 -8.86 -7.98
CA ALA A 22 -11.13 -7.42 -8.11
C ALA A 22 -10.16 -6.83 -7.07
N HIS A 23 -8.98 -6.39 -7.53
CA HIS A 23 -7.90 -5.86 -6.71
C HIS A 23 -7.08 -4.83 -7.49
N THR A 24 -6.40 -3.88 -6.83
CA THR A 24 -5.75 -2.73 -7.51
C THR A 24 -4.27 -2.58 -7.13
N VAL A 25 -3.44 -2.14 -8.07
CA VAL A 25 -2.07 -1.67 -7.84
C VAL A 25 -1.74 -0.47 -8.73
N ALA A 26 -0.72 0.31 -8.36
CA ALA A 26 -0.17 1.36 -9.22
C ALA A 26 0.82 0.82 -10.25
N TRP A 27 0.39 0.60 -11.48
CA TRP A 27 1.26 0.25 -12.58
C TRP A 27 2.09 1.46 -13.02
N ALA A 28 3.40 1.29 -13.03
CA ALA A 28 4.35 2.30 -13.48
C ALA A 28 5.65 1.65 -13.96
N ARG A 29 6.43 2.37 -14.77
CA ARG A 29 7.83 1.98 -15.01
C ARG A 29 8.60 2.00 -13.69
N GLY A 30 9.59 1.13 -13.59
CA GLY A 30 10.31 0.91 -12.33
C GLY A 30 9.58 -0.01 -11.36
N MET A 31 8.40 -0.56 -11.69
CA MET A 31 7.71 -1.55 -10.86
C MET A 31 8.41 -2.91 -10.85
N TYR A 32 8.59 -3.50 -9.67
CA TYR A 32 8.96 -4.91 -9.53
C TYR A 32 7.80 -5.80 -9.96
N CYS A 33 8.08 -6.95 -10.55
CA CYS A 33 7.04 -7.91 -10.95
C CYS A 33 6.07 -7.35 -12.02
N LEU A 34 6.51 -6.35 -12.81
CA LEU A 34 5.68 -5.71 -13.85
C LEU A 34 5.11 -6.75 -14.83
N GLY A 35 5.91 -7.73 -15.25
CA GLY A 35 5.51 -8.83 -16.13
C GLY A 35 4.99 -10.08 -15.41
N GLY A 36 4.79 -10.03 -14.09
CA GLY A 36 4.59 -11.20 -13.24
C GLY A 36 5.87 -11.70 -12.57
N PRO A 37 5.82 -12.86 -11.88
CA PRO A 37 6.88 -13.30 -10.96
C PRO A 37 7.97 -14.14 -11.64
N ASP A 38 7.86 -14.41 -12.94
CA ASP A 38 8.88 -15.10 -13.72
C ASP A 38 9.70 -14.08 -14.53
N ILE A 39 10.92 -13.78 -14.08
CA ILE A 39 11.85 -12.85 -14.73
C ILE A 39 12.20 -13.22 -16.18
N THR A 40 11.99 -14.47 -16.58
CA THR A 40 12.32 -14.95 -17.94
C THR A 40 11.18 -14.74 -18.93
N SER A 41 10.01 -14.33 -18.46
CA SER A 41 8.81 -14.13 -19.26
C SER A 41 8.15 -12.79 -18.95
N GLU A 42 7.50 -12.21 -19.95
CA GLU A 42 6.68 -11.03 -19.76
C GLU A 42 5.21 -11.37 -20.02
N ASN A 43 4.38 -11.26 -18.99
CA ASN A 43 2.93 -11.39 -19.13
C ASN A 43 2.29 -9.99 -19.16
N LEU A 44 1.80 -9.59 -20.34
CA LEU A 44 1.09 -8.32 -20.57
C LEU A 44 -0.36 -8.33 -20.02
N ASN A 45 -0.87 -9.48 -19.60
CA ASN A 45 -2.20 -9.63 -19.00
C ASN A 45 -2.10 -10.22 -17.58
N THR A 46 -1.14 -9.71 -16.80
CA THR A 46 -0.92 -10.16 -15.43
C THR A 46 -1.74 -9.34 -14.43
N ASN A 47 -2.30 -10.06 -13.44
CA ASN A 47 -2.91 -9.52 -12.23
C ASN A 47 -2.13 -9.95 -10.96
N THR A 48 -0.89 -10.44 -11.11
CA THR A 48 -0.15 -11.00 -9.97
C THR A 48 0.09 -9.97 -8.86
N ALA A 49 0.43 -8.74 -9.24
CA ALA A 49 0.79 -7.70 -8.29
C ALA A 49 -0.43 -7.03 -7.62
N VAL A 50 -1.65 -7.32 -8.07
CA VAL A 50 -2.84 -6.67 -7.53
C VAL A 50 -3.39 -7.34 -6.30
N ASP A 51 -3.18 -8.66 -6.09
CA ASP A 51 -3.84 -9.36 -4.99
C ASP A 51 -3.47 -8.82 -3.60
N PRO A 52 -4.42 -8.82 -2.64
CA PRO A 52 -4.24 -8.26 -1.31
C PRO A 52 -3.25 -9.08 -0.48
N LEU A 53 -2.75 -8.44 0.58
CA LEU A 53 -1.90 -9.04 1.60
C LEU A 53 -2.71 -9.13 2.90
N TYR A 54 -2.96 -10.36 3.37
CA TYR A 54 -3.74 -10.61 4.57
C TYR A 54 -3.27 -11.86 5.30
N ASN A 55 -3.12 -11.77 6.63
CA ASN A 55 -2.75 -12.89 7.49
C ASN A 55 -1.47 -13.62 7.02
N LEU A 56 -0.51 -12.85 6.51
CA LEU A 56 0.79 -13.33 6.07
C LEU A 56 1.86 -13.05 7.13
N THR A 57 2.96 -13.81 7.11
CA THR A 57 4.12 -13.44 7.92
C THR A 57 4.83 -12.23 7.32
N GLN A 58 5.61 -11.49 8.12
CA GLN A 58 6.37 -10.35 7.59
C GLN A 58 7.25 -10.71 6.41
N SER A 59 7.94 -11.85 6.46
CA SER A 59 8.74 -12.33 5.33
C SER A 59 7.93 -12.63 4.08
N ASP A 60 6.61 -12.86 4.19
CA ASP A 60 5.73 -13.20 3.07
C ASP A 60 5.05 -11.98 2.44
N TRP A 61 4.61 -11.02 3.26
CA TRP A 61 3.93 -9.83 2.76
C TRP A 61 4.90 -8.72 2.35
N TRP A 62 6.10 -8.67 2.93
CA TRP A 62 7.10 -7.64 2.59
C TRP A 62 7.41 -7.67 1.10
N PHE A 63 7.10 -6.57 0.40
CA PHE A 63 7.24 -6.45 -1.05
C PHE A 63 6.64 -7.62 -1.86
N GLN A 64 5.56 -8.22 -1.34
CA GLN A 64 4.87 -9.36 -1.93
C GLN A 64 5.77 -10.60 -2.16
N HIS A 65 6.69 -10.88 -1.24
CA HIS A 65 7.62 -12.02 -1.34
C HIS A 65 6.93 -13.39 -1.56
N HIS A 66 5.78 -13.65 -0.92
CA HIS A 66 5.07 -14.93 -1.04
C HIS A 66 4.68 -15.30 -2.48
N ARG A 67 4.62 -14.33 -3.38
CA ARG A 67 4.38 -14.54 -4.81
C ARG A 67 5.59 -14.23 -5.70
N GLY A 68 6.76 -14.00 -5.10
CA GLY A 68 8.05 -13.84 -5.79
C GLY A 68 8.27 -12.48 -6.46
N CYS A 69 7.43 -11.49 -6.18
CA CYS A 69 7.52 -10.21 -6.87
C CYS A 69 8.76 -9.40 -6.49
N ASP A 70 9.24 -9.52 -5.25
CA ASP A 70 10.49 -8.89 -4.78
C ASP A 70 11.76 -9.42 -5.49
N ALA A 71 11.68 -10.61 -6.11
CA ALA A 71 12.77 -11.22 -6.84
C ALA A 71 12.83 -10.81 -8.33
N VAL A 72 11.82 -10.09 -8.84
CA VAL A 72 11.72 -9.67 -10.25
C VAL A 72 11.89 -8.15 -10.33
N PRO A 73 13.13 -7.64 -10.47
CA PRO A 73 13.37 -6.22 -10.60
C PRO A 73 12.80 -5.67 -11.91
N PRO A 74 12.62 -4.35 -12.02
CA PRO A 74 12.29 -3.70 -13.28
C PRO A 74 13.37 -3.94 -14.33
N ALA A 75 13.02 -3.76 -15.60
CA ALA A 75 13.99 -3.80 -16.70
C ALA A 75 15.08 -2.72 -16.49
N GLU A 76 16.28 -2.96 -17.03
CA GLU A 76 17.38 -2.01 -16.94
C GLU A 76 16.99 -0.66 -17.55
N GLY A 77 17.14 0.42 -16.78
CA GLY A 77 16.76 1.77 -17.18
C GLY A 77 15.29 2.13 -16.90
N ASP A 78 14.43 1.17 -16.59
CA ASP A 78 13.08 1.47 -16.13
C ASP A 78 13.10 1.92 -14.66
N ILE A 79 12.78 3.20 -14.46
CA ILE A 79 12.78 3.85 -13.16
C ILE A 79 11.59 4.78 -13.05
N LEU A 80 11.00 4.85 -11.85
CA LEU A 80 9.97 5.83 -11.53
C LEU A 80 10.63 7.16 -11.15
N GLU A 81 10.45 8.19 -11.98
CA GLU A 81 11.02 9.51 -11.72
C GLU A 81 10.10 10.34 -10.80
N LEU A 82 10.68 10.93 -9.76
CA LEU A 82 10.02 11.72 -8.74
C LEU A 82 10.55 13.16 -8.79
N PRO A 83 9.89 14.08 -9.52
CA PRO A 83 10.36 15.46 -9.63
C PRO A 83 10.15 16.20 -8.31
N ALA A 84 11.24 16.57 -7.62
CA ALA A 84 11.17 17.24 -6.33
C ALA A 84 10.38 18.56 -6.42
N GLY A 85 9.27 18.66 -5.68
CA GLY A 85 8.38 19.83 -5.70
C GLY A 85 7.42 19.87 -6.90
N GLY A 86 7.44 18.84 -7.73
CA GLY A 86 6.47 18.60 -8.80
C GLY A 86 5.50 17.48 -8.45
N SER A 87 5.05 16.78 -9.47
CA SER A 87 4.17 15.62 -9.36
C SER A 87 4.52 14.54 -10.37
N PHE A 88 4.08 13.32 -10.11
CA PHE A 88 4.19 12.18 -11.02
C PHE A 88 2.84 11.46 -11.11
N THR A 89 2.56 10.89 -12.28
CA THR A 89 1.31 10.17 -12.56
C THR A 89 1.60 8.69 -12.77
N VAL A 90 0.75 7.84 -12.20
CA VAL A 90 0.78 6.38 -12.34
C VAL A 90 -0.60 5.87 -12.75
N GLU A 91 -0.66 4.60 -13.16
CA GLU A 91 -1.91 3.95 -13.58
C GLU A 91 -2.38 2.95 -12.52
N LEU A 92 -3.42 3.28 -11.77
CA LEU A 92 -4.13 2.35 -10.89
C LEU A 92 -5.00 1.42 -11.73
N ALA A 93 -4.73 0.12 -11.76
CA ALA A 93 -5.53 -0.82 -12.55
C ALA A 93 -5.59 -2.22 -11.95
N HIS A 94 -6.62 -2.99 -12.31
CA HIS A 94 -6.84 -4.35 -11.81
C HIS A 94 -6.03 -5.41 -12.54
N ASN A 95 -5.54 -5.05 -13.71
CA ASN A 95 -4.68 -5.88 -14.52
C ASN A 95 -3.77 -4.96 -15.32
N ARG A 96 -2.54 -5.41 -15.58
CA ARG A 96 -1.61 -4.68 -16.45
C ARG A 96 -2.21 -4.41 -17.83
N ALA A 97 -3.07 -5.30 -18.34
CA ALA A 97 -3.73 -5.17 -19.64
C ALA A 97 -4.50 -3.86 -19.79
N PHE A 98 -5.04 -3.32 -18.69
CA PHE A 98 -5.81 -2.07 -18.66
C PHE A 98 -4.94 -0.83 -18.44
N THR A 99 -3.66 -0.92 -18.79
CA THR A 99 -2.70 0.18 -18.64
C THR A 99 -1.98 0.44 -19.96
N THR A 100 -1.34 1.60 -20.09
CA THR A 100 -0.50 1.90 -21.26
C THR A 100 0.78 1.06 -21.30
N LEU A 101 1.08 0.30 -20.24
CA LEU A 101 2.22 -0.61 -20.16
C LEU A 101 1.96 -1.97 -20.80
N SER A 102 0.83 -2.17 -21.49
CA SER A 102 0.49 -3.40 -22.21
C SER A 102 -0.35 -3.10 -23.44
N TYR A 103 -0.17 -3.92 -24.49
CA TYR A 103 -0.95 -3.84 -25.74
C TYR A 103 -1.05 -2.42 -26.33
N ASP A 104 0.00 -1.62 -26.18
CA ASP A 104 0.04 -0.20 -26.59
C ASP A 104 -1.15 0.64 -26.06
N GLY A 105 -1.72 0.24 -24.91
CA GLY A 105 -2.86 0.90 -24.27
C GLY A 105 -4.23 0.58 -24.88
N GLU A 106 -4.35 -0.44 -25.73
CA GLU A 106 -5.59 -0.79 -26.44
C GLU A 106 -6.81 -0.98 -25.52
N PHE A 107 -6.60 -1.52 -24.32
CA PHE A 107 -7.68 -1.80 -23.35
C PHE A 107 -7.77 -0.78 -22.21
N THR A 108 -7.19 0.41 -22.39
CA THR A 108 -7.29 1.47 -21.38
C THR A 108 -8.62 2.21 -21.48
N THR A 109 -9.27 2.41 -20.34
CA THR A 109 -10.41 3.33 -20.18
C THR A 109 -10.06 4.39 -19.14
N GLU A 110 -11.01 5.21 -18.70
CA GLU A 110 -10.78 6.09 -17.55
C GLU A 110 -10.71 5.32 -16.22
N TRP A 111 -11.21 4.09 -16.21
CA TRP A 111 -11.46 3.31 -15.01
C TRP A 111 -10.43 2.19 -14.81
N PRO A 112 -10.12 1.81 -13.57
CA PRO A 112 -9.09 0.80 -13.27
C PRO A 112 -9.36 -0.63 -13.79
N ASP A 113 -10.60 -0.96 -14.11
CA ASP A 113 -11.02 -2.28 -14.61
C ASP A 113 -11.04 -2.41 -16.14
N GLY A 114 -10.74 -1.33 -16.87
CA GLY A 114 -10.82 -1.33 -18.34
C GLY A 114 -12.23 -1.29 -18.90
N GLU A 115 -13.24 -0.97 -18.07
CA GLU A 115 -14.63 -0.78 -18.49
C GLU A 115 -15.02 0.71 -18.40
N GLU A 116 -16.24 1.03 -18.83
CA GLU A 116 -16.80 2.40 -18.77
C GLU A 116 -17.86 2.51 -17.68
N HIS A 117 -17.65 3.44 -16.75
CA HIS A 117 -18.59 3.76 -15.67
C HIS A 117 -19.01 5.23 -15.71
N PRO A 118 -20.19 5.57 -15.17
CA PRO A 118 -20.61 6.98 -15.06
C PRO A 118 -19.79 7.74 -14.01
N GLU A 119 -19.67 9.06 -14.14
CA GLU A 119 -18.93 9.88 -13.16
C GLU A 119 -19.52 9.80 -11.74
N ASP A 120 -20.83 9.64 -11.63
CA ASP A 120 -21.54 9.39 -10.38
C ASP A 120 -21.66 7.89 -10.10
N TRP A 121 -20.61 7.11 -10.40
CA TRP A 121 -20.57 5.70 -10.03
C TRP A 121 -20.70 5.56 -8.51
N ASN A 122 -21.75 4.84 -8.10
CA ASN A 122 -22.09 4.60 -6.73
C ASN A 122 -22.56 3.16 -6.57
N GLY A 123 -22.29 2.59 -5.41
CA GLY A 123 -22.78 1.30 -5.01
C GLY A 123 -24.28 1.27 -4.74
N THR A 124 -24.79 0.08 -4.44
CA THR A 124 -26.21 -0.10 -4.16
C THR A 124 -26.57 0.34 -2.74
N SER A 125 -27.85 0.32 -2.40
CA SER A 125 -28.32 0.45 -1.01
C SER A 125 -28.36 -0.88 -0.26
N GLU A 126 -27.89 -1.97 -0.86
CA GLU A 126 -27.91 -3.32 -0.28
C GLU A 126 -26.56 -3.68 0.34
N GLY A 127 -26.55 -4.54 1.36
CA GLY A 127 -25.31 -4.94 2.03
C GLY A 127 -24.52 -3.77 2.63
N GLU A 128 -23.22 -3.71 2.36
CA GLU A 128 -22.35 -2.58 2.75
C GLU A 128 -22.47 -1.38 1.80
N GLY A 129 -23.30 -1.48 0.75
CA GLY A 129 -23.53 -0.46 -0.25
C GLY A 129 -22.36 -0.24 -1.21
N CYS A 130 -21.57 -1.30 -1.42
CA CYS A 130 -20.38 -1.29 -2.27
C CYS A 130 -20.76 -1.18 -3.75
N ILE A 131 -19.82 -0.71 -4.56
CA ILE A 131 -19.94 -0.84 -6.01
C ILE A 131 -19.95 -2.34 -6.36
N GLU A 132 -21.04 -2.81 -6.97
CA GLU A 132 -21.28 -4.24 -7.20
C GLU A 132 -20.54 -4.75 -8.45
N ASP A 133 -20.35 -3.88 -9.44
CA ASP A 133 -19.71 -4.22 -10.71
C ASP A 133 -18.17 -4.19 -10.63
N ASP A 134 -17.60 -3.66 -9.54
CA ASP A 134 -16.16 -3.54 -9.35
C ASP A 134 -15.72 -3.54 -7.87
N GLY A 135 -15.80 -4.71 -7.22
CA GLY A 135 -15.34 -4.87 -5.84
C GLY A 135 -13.86 -4.50 -5.58
N ALA A 136 -13.06 -4.15 -6.61
CA ALA A 136 -11.64 -3.88 -6.51
C ALA A 136 -11.27 -2.53 -5.91
N LEU A 137 -12.19 -1.57 -5.91
CA LEU A 137 -11.95 -0.25 -5.32
C LEU A 137 -12.27 -0.21 -3.82
N HIS A 138 -12.91 -1.27 -3.29
CA HIS A 138 -13.28 -1.40 -1.88
C HIS A 138 -13.94 -0.13 -1.33
N THR A 139 -14.94 0.36 -2.06
CA THR A 139 -15.64 1.59 -1.71
C THR A 139 -17.08 1.58 -2.18
N THR A 140 -17.89 2.47 -1.61
CA THR A 140 -19.26 2.73 -2.03
C THR A 140 -19.33 3.81 -3.12
N ASN A 141 -18.35 4.73 -3.14
CA ASN A 141 -18.19 5.79 -4.14
C ASN A 141 -16.81 6.49 -4.00
N GLN A 142 -16.55 7.53 -4.79
CA GLN A 142 -15.28 8.26 -4.74
C GLN A 142 -14.92 8.78 -3.35
N THR A 143 -15.87 9.43 -2.68
CA THR A 143 -15.61 10.03 -1.36
C THR A 143 -15.33 8.98 -0.29
N GLY A 144 -15.85 7.76 -0.48
CA GLY A 144 -15.60 6.62 0.39
C GLY A 144 -14.23 5.97 0.21
N ALA A 145 -13.53 6.23 -0.90
CA ALA A 145 -12.24 5.60 -1.19
C ALA A 145 -11.17 6.02 -0.17
N ALA A 146 -10.44 5.03 0.34
CA ALA A 146 -9.66 5.14 1.58
C ALA A 146 -8.45 6.09 1.51
N GLY A 147 -7.90 6.29 0.32
CA GLY A 147 -6.64 6.99 0.09
C GLY A 147 -5.46 6.02 -0.04
N THR A 148 -4.52 6.37 -0.91
CA THR A 148 -3.31 5.60 -1.20
C THR A 148 -2.07 6.44 -0.94
N ALA A 149 -0.91 5.80 -0.78
CA ALA A 149 0.32 6.48 -0.45
C ALA A 149 1.52 5.95 -1.22
N TRP A 150 2.56 6.78 -1.27
CA TRP A 150 3.89 6.41 -1.74
C TRP A 150 4.91 6.59 -0.63
N ALA A 151 5.79 5.61 -0.50
CA ALA A 151 6.93 5.65 0.39
C ALA A 151 8.25 5.50 -0.36
N ILE A 152 9.34 6.00 0.23
CA ILE A 152 10.68 5.99 -0.34
C ILE A 152 11.72 5.56 0.69
N SER A 153 12.68 4.76 0.25
CA SER A 153 13.88 4.36 0.96
C SER A 153 15.11 4.70 0.12
N TYR A 154 16.07 5.41 0.71
CA TYR A 154 17.33 5.81 0.07
C TYR A 154 18.34 4.66 0.03
N THR A 155 17.85 3.47 -0.31
CA THR A 155 18.63 2.25 -0.51
C THR A 155 18.43 1.75 -1.93
N SER A 156 19.53 1.40 -2.59
CA SER A 156 19.49 0.90 -3.97
C SER A 156 19.12 -0.58 -4.04
N GLU A 157 19.26 -1.33 -2.95
CA GLU A 157 18.96 -2.77 -2.90
C GLU A 157 17.70 -3.03 -2.08
N LEU A 158 16.72 -3.74 -2.66
CA LEU A 158 15.42 -3.98 -2.02
C LEU A 158 15.54 -4.65 -0.65
N LYS A 159 16.50 -5.57 -0.51
CA LYS A 159 16.78 -6.30 0.74
C LYS A 159 17.27 -5.40 1.90
N GLU A 160 17.70 -4.17 1.60
CA GLU A 160 18.16 -3.20 2.60
C GLU A 160 17.02 -2.28 3.07
N VAL A 161 15.83 -2.39 2.45
CA VAL A 161 14.65 -1.65 2.86
C VAL A 161 14.09 -2.25 4.16
N THR A 162 13.81 -1.38 5.10
CA THR A 162 13.24 -1.67 6.43
C THR A 162 12.02 -0.78 6.65
N MET A 163 11.21 -1.08 7.67
CA MET A 163 10.09 -0.22 8.04
C MET A 163 10.58 1.19 8.40
N GLU A 164 11.70 1.30 9.10
CA GLU A 164 12.26 2.56 9.61
C GLU A 164 12.88 3.43 8.50
N ASN A 165 13.31 2.84 7.39
CA ASN A 165 13.89 3.58 6.27
C ASN A 165 12.94 3.76 5.07
N LEU A 166 11.74 3.16 5.11
CA LEU A 166 10.70 3.32 4.09
C LEU A 166 9.69 4.38 4.55
N VAL A 167 9.95 5.64 4.19
CA VAL A 167 9.21 6.80 4.68
C VAL A 167 8.10 7.16 3.71
N VAL A 168 6.85 7.26 4.19
CA VAL A 168 5.73 7.77 3.39
C VAL A 168 5.97 9.25 3.06
N PHE A 169 6.04 9.58 1.77
CA PHE A 169 6.37 10.92 1.28
C PHE A 169 5.22 11.59 0.52
N SER A 170 4.23 10.84 0.04
CA SER A 170 3.07 11.39 -0.67
C SER A 170 1.83 10.57 -0.38
N VAL A 171 0.68 11.23 -0.28
CA VAL A 171 -0.61 10.64 0.00
C VAL A 171 -1.63 11.26 -0.93
N LEU A 172 -2.54 10.46 -1.47
CA LEU A 172 -3.64 10.93 -2.30
C LEU A 172 -4.94 10.36 -1.74
N GLU A 173 -5.79 11.24 -1.20
CA GLU A 173 -7.10 10.84 -0.70
C GLU A 173 -8.05 10.43 -1.83
N HIS A 174 -9.13 9.75 -1.49
CA HIS A 174 -10.16 9.31 -2.43
C HIS A 174 -9.61 8.45 -3.58
N THR A 175 -8.63 7.60 -3.25
CA THR A 175 -8.04 6.62 -4.16
C THR A 175 -8.01 5.23 -3.53
N PRO A 176 -7.96 4.15 -4.35
CA PRO A 176 -8.10 4.13 -5.81
C PRO A 176 -9.50 4.59 -6.28
N TRP A 177 -9.57 5.19 -7.47
CA TRP A 177 -10.85 5.60 -8.08
C TRP A 177 -10.78 5.60 -9.61
N LYS A 178 -10.04 6.55 -10.19
CA LYS A 178 -9.72 6.56 -11.63
C LYS A 178 -8.40 5.86 -11.90
N ARG A 179 -8.20 5.42 -13.15
CA ARG A 179 -6.94 4.80 -13.56
C ARG A 179 -5.77 5.74 -13.40
N LEU A 180 -5.88 6.98 -13.85
CA LEU A 180 -4.78 7.95 -13.68
C LEU A 180 -4.82 8.56 -12.28
N ALA A 181 -3.74 8.38 -11.52
CA ALA A 181 -3.57 8.98 -10.21
C ALA A 181 -2.26 9.79 -10.16
N THR A 182 -2.36 11.04 -9.73
CA THR A 182 -1.23 11.99 -9.71
C THR A 182 -0.88 12.34 -8.28
N TYR A 183 0.39 12.14 -7.93
CA TYR A 183 0.93 12.33 -6.59
C TYR A 183 1.93 13.48 -6.59
N GLU A 184 1.84 14.32 -5.57
CA GLU A 184 2.77 15.44 -5.36
C GLU A 184 4.02 14.98 -4.61
N VAL A 185 5.18 15.53 -4.95
CA VAL A 185 6.48 15.15 -4.37
C VAL A 185 7.00 16.27 -3.46
N PRO A 186 7.43 15.99 -2.21
CA PRO A 186 8.04 17.00 -1.36
C PRO A 186 9.23 17.68 -2.04
N GLN A 187 9.25 19.01 -2.01
CA GLN A 187 10.30 19.81 -2.66
C GLN A 187 11.71 19.51 -2.15
N HIS A 188 11.82 19.04 -0.91
CA HIS A 188 13.10 18.85 -0.25
C HIS A 188 13.62 17.42 -0.26
N LEU A 189 13.00 16.50 -1.02
CA LEU A 189 13.58 15.18 -1.22
C LEU A 189 15.00 15.31 -1.80
N PRO A 190 16.02 14.71 -1.15
CA PRO A 190 17.38 14.72 -1.67
C PRO A 190 17.55 13.77 -2.86
N ALA A 191 18.73 13.81 -3.48
CA ALA A 191 19.07 12.88 -4.56
C ALA A 191 19.20 11.44 -4.03
N CYS A 192 18.73 10.48 -4.84
CA CYS A 192 18.96 9.08 -4.58
C CYS A 192 20.45 8.71 -4.71
N PRO A 193 20.91 7.66 -4.01
CA PRO A 193 22.25 7.13 -4.22
C PRO A 193 22.41 6.56 -5.63
N LYS A 194 23.66 6.25 -6.01
CA LYS A 194 23.96 5.55 -7.26
C LYS A 194 23.22 4.20 -7.29
N GLY A 195 22.44 3.97 -8.35
CA GLY A 195 21.58 2.78 -8.48
C GLY A 195 20.11 3.07 -8.15
N GLY A 196 19.78 4.31 -7.77
CA GLY A 196 18.42 4.74 -7.46
C GLY A 196 18.04 4.44 -6.01
N CYS A 197 16.82 4.85 -5.68
CA CYS A 197 16.12 4.51 -4.44
C CYS A 197 15.17 3.33 -4.68
N THR A 198 14.61 2.83 -3.58
CA THR A 198 13.46 1.93 -3.61
C THR A 198 12.23 2.68 -3.12
N CYS A 199 11.13 2.60 -3.87
CA CYS A 199 9.84 3.15 -3.49
C CYS A 199 8.80 2.06 -3.30
N ALA A 200 7.70 2.40 -2.63
CA ALA A 200 6.56 1.52 -2.51
C ALA A 200 5.24 2.29 -2.71
N TRP A 201 4.32 1.70 -3.47
CA TRP A 201 2.91 2.10 -3.48
C TRP A 201 2.17 1.31 -2.41
N LEU A 202 1.27 1.97 -1.71
CA LEU A 202 0.66 1.46 -0.48
C LEU A 202 -0.83 1.80 -0.41
N TRP A 203 -1.63 0.86 0.09
CA TRP A 203 -3.06 1.07 0.27
C TRP A 203 -3.63 0.20 1.40
N VAL A 204 -4.59 0.75 2.15
CA VAL A 204 -5.44 0.01 3.08
C VAL A 204 -6.89 0.30 2.72
N PRO A 205 -7.64 -0.65 2.13
CA PRO A 205 -9.05 -0.47 1.77
C PRO A 205 -9.95 -0.26 2.99
N LYS A 206 -11.06 0.46 2.79
CA LYS A 206 -12.05 0.74 3.84
C LYS A 206 -13.38 0.05 3.53
N GLY A 207 -13.67 -1.02 4.27
CA GLY A 207 -14.90 -1.80 4.06
C GLY A 207 -14.88 -2.51 2.71
N CYS A 208 -16.05 -2.99 2.25
CA CYS A 208 -16.25 -3.58 0.93
C CYS A 208 -15.30 -4.73 0.60
N GLY A 209 -15.07 -5.61 1.57
CA GLY A 209 -14.21 -6.77 1.40
C GLY A 209 -13.48 -7.18 2.67
N GLN A 210 -12.50 -8.06 2.49
CA GLN A 210 -11.63 -8.51 3.57
C GLN A 210 -10.73 -7.35 4.02
N PRO A 211 -10.67 -7.01 5.32
CA PRO A 211 -9.77 -5.95 5.79
C PRO A 211 -8.29 -6.35 5.64
N ASN A 212 -7.63 -5.83 4.60
CA ASN A 212 -6.30 -6.24 4.14
C ASN A 212 -5.38 -5.03 3.91
N ILE A 213 -4.17 -5.24 3.38
CA ILE A 213 -3.30 -4.17 2.86
C ILE A 213 -2.83 -4.51 1.45
N TYR A 214 -2.41 -3.49 0.70
CA TYR A 214 -1.70 -3.64 -0.56
C TYR A 214 -0.36 -2.91 -0.50
N MET A 215 0.64 -3.51 -1.14
CA MET A 215 1.99 -2.99 -1.22
C MET A 215 2.60 -3.42 -2.54
N ALA A 216 3.24 -2.54 -3.29
CA ALA A 216 4.05 -2.89 -4.45
C ALA A 216 5.39 -2.16 -4.41
N GLY A 217 6.46 -2.78 -4.91
CA GLY A 217 7.81 -2.22 -4.91
C GLY A 217 8.21 -1.60 -6.24
N TYR A 218 9.04 -0.55 -6.18
CA TYR A 218 9.53 0.16 -7.35
C TYR A 218 10.99 0.55 -7.19
N LYS A 219 11.77 0.53 -8.29
CA LYS A 219 12.97 1.38 -8.43
C LYS A 219 12.51 2.78 -8.77
N CYS A 220 13.01 3.76 -8.04
CA CYS A 220 12.66 5.16 -8.23
C CYS A 220 13.90 6.06 -8.12
N ASN A 221 13.78 7.27 -8.65
CA ASN A 221 14.82 8.27 -8.55
C ASN A 221 14.21 9.66 -8.38
N VAL A 222 14.87 10.52 -7.61
CA VAL A 222 14.43 11.90 -7.40
C VAL A 222 15.10 12.79 -8.44
N THR A 223 14.30 13.52 -9.22
CA THR A 223 14.78 14.51 -10.20
C THR A 223 14.58 15.93 -9.65
N ASP A 224 15.17 16.91 -10.33
CA ASP A 224 15.03 18.34 -9.99
C ASP A 224 15.45 18.68 -8.54
N VAL A 225 16.39 17.89 -8.02
CA VAL A 225 16.86 17.98 -6.64
C VAL A 225 17.57 19.32 -6.39
N THR A 226 17.09 20.02 -5.37
CA THR A 226 17.69 21.27 -4.86
C THR A 226 18.11 21.18 -3.38
N SER A 227 17.77 20.07 -2.72
CA SER A 227 17.94 19.86 -1.29
C SER A 227 18.94 18.73 -1.00
N THR A 228 19.61 18.82 0.15
CA THR A 228 20.44 17.75 0.71
C THR A 228 19.92 17.27 2.06
N LYS A 229 18.70 17.66 2.45
CA LYS A 229 18.08 17.26 3.72
C LYS A 229 17.92 15.74 3.76
N GLN A 230 18.27 15.12 4.87
CA GLN A 230 18.02 13.70 5.06
C GLN A 230 16.60 13.49 5.59
N LEU A 231 15.98 12.38 5.19
CA LEU A 231 14.72 11.96 5.79
C LEU A 231 14.99 11.47 7.22
N ALA A 232 14.08 11.79 8.13
CA ALA A 232 14.10 11.24 9.47
C ALA A 232 13.71 9.75 9.42
N PRO A 233 14.20 8.91 10.36
CA PRO A 233 13.71 7.55 10.50
C PRO A 233 12.19 7.52 10.71
N ALA A 234 11.51 6.71 9.92
CA ALA A 234 10.05 6.58 9.95
C ALA A 234 9.58 5.92 11.24
N GLN A 235 8.58 6.53 11.87
CA GLN A 235 7.92 6.02 13.07
C GLN A 235 6.61 5.30 12.72
N PRO A 236 6.22 4.24 13.44
CA PRO A 236 4.92 3.60 13.23
C PRO A 236 3.78 4.63 13.36
N PRO A 237 2.81 4.67 12.43
CA PRO A 237 1.65 5.53 12.57
C PRO A 237 0.76 5.06 13.72
N VAL A 238 -0.12 5.94 14.20
CA VAL A 238 -1.12 5.61 15.21
C VAL A 238 -2.50 5.99 14.70
N TYR A 239 -3.50 5.21 15.10
CA TYR A 239 -4.89 5.57 14.86
C TYR A 239 -5.28 6.74 15.78
N CYS A 240 -5.58 7.89 15.20
CA CYS A 240 -5.76 9.16 15.91
C CYS A 240 -6.99 9.96 15.44
N GLU A 241 -7.97 9.31 14.81
CA GLU A 241 -9.22 9.93 14.30
C GLU A 241 -9.89 10.85 15.34
N ASP A 242 -10.02 10.38 16.59
CA ASP A 242 -10.74 11.11 17.64
C ASP A 242 -9.92 12.26 18.25
N ASP A 243 -8.61 12.29 18.04
CA ASP A 243 -7.71 13.29 18.62
C ASP A 243 -6.42 13.43 17.80
N SER A 244 -6.43 14.39 16.87
CA SER A 244 -5.31 14.63 15.96
C SER A 244 -4.02 15.07 16.68
N SER A 245 -4.10 15.56 17.92
CA SER A 245 -2.92 15.91 18.72
C SER A 245 -2.11 14.67 19.13
N LYS A 246 -2.72 13.47 19.06
CA LYS A 246 -2.05 12.19 19.31
C LYS A 246 -1.40 11.60 18.06
N CYS A 247 -1.65 12.15 16.88
CA CYS A 247 -1.06 11.64 15.65
C CYS A 247 0.48 11.77 15.66
N VAL A 248 1.16 10.85 15.00
CA VAL A 248 2.61 10.91 14.82
C VAL A 248 2.96 12.00 13.82
N ALA A 249 3.69 13.00 14.30
CA ALA A 249 4.29 14.05 13.47
C ALA A 249 5.56 13.55 12.77
N GLY A 250 5.88 14.14 11.61
CA GLY A 250 7.08 13.83 10.86
C GLY A 250 6.99 12.53 10.06
N ALA A 251 8.17 11.93 9.82
CA ALA A 251 8.34 10.73 9.01
C ALA A 251 7.56 9.55 9.59
N LYS A 252 6.64 9.01 8.80
CA LYS A 252 5.80 7.86 9.15
C LYS A 252 6.12 6.65 8.28
N GLN A 253 6.02 5.48 8.90
CA GLN A 253 6.13 4.19 8.21
C GLN A 253 4.90 3.94 7.33
N MET A 254 4.97 2.95 6.46
CA MET A 254 3.76 2.35 5.90
C MET A 254 2.85 1.78 7.00
N ILE A 255 1.58 1.56 6.68
CA ILE A 255 0.63 0.88 7.56
C ILE A 255 0.74 -0.62 7.31
N ALA A 256 1.22 -1.37 8.30
CA ALA A 256 1.18 -2.83 8.31
C ALA A 256 0.09 -3.28 9.29
N TRP A 257 -0.99 -3.86 8.74
CA TRP A 257 -2.20 -4.18 9.49
C TRP A 257 -2.83 -5.51 9.01
N ASN A 258 -3.50 -6.23 9.91
CA ASN A 258 -4.11 -7.54 9.68
C ASN A 258 -3.20 -8.62 9.07
N GLN A 259 -1.91 -8.59 9.42
CA GLN A 259 -0.94 -9.63 9.09
C GLN A 259 -0.77 -10.62 10.24
N ALA A 260 -0.25 -11.82 9.94
CA ALA A 260 0.05 -12.80 10.98
C ALA A 260 1.20 -12.32 11.89
N THR A 261 2.18 -11.62 11.30
CA THR A 261 3.28 -10.96 12.03
C THR A 261 3.70 -9.66 11.33
N GLY A 262 4.37 -8.76 12.05
CA GLY A 262 4.91 -7.52 11.49
C GLY A 262 3.92 -6.36 11.40
N ASN A 263 2.76 -6.45 12.05
CA ASN A 263 1.85 -5.29 12.18
C ASN A 263 2.54 -4.17 12.97
N ASN A 264 2.30 -2.92 12.60
CA ASN A 264 2.86 -1.75 13.27
C ASN A 264 1.80 -0.76 13.78
N ILE A 265 0.52 -1.07 13.60
CA ILE A 265 -0.60 -0.26 14.07
C ILE A 265 -1.73 -1.16 14.60
N GLU A 266 -2.44 -0.65 15.60
CA GLU A 266 -3.71 -1.18 16.07
C GLU A 266 -4.81 -0.15 15.79
N ALA A 267 -5.93 -0.60 15.23
CA ALA A 267 -7.11 0.22 15.03
C ALA A 267 -8.23 -0.22 15.98
N PRO A 268 -9.08 0.69 16.48
CA PRO A 268 -10.26 0.32 17.25
C PRO A 268 -11.17 -0.67 16.51
N ALA A 269 -11.99 -1.41 17.25
CA ALA A 269 -12.91 -2.37 16.65
C ALA A 269 -13.84 -1.70 15.63
N GLY A 270 -13.92 -2.27 14.42
CA GLY A 270 -14.72 -1.73 13.33
C GLY A 270 -14.14 -0.50 12.64
N LYS A 271 -12.88 -0.12 12.95
CA LYS A 271 -12.16 0.97 12.31
C LYS A 271 -11.02 0.44 11.45
N THR A 272 -10.67 1.20 10.43
CA THR A 272 -9.60 0.89 9.46
C THR A 272 -8.52 1.98 9.53
N PRO A 273 -7.24 1.63 9.71
CA PRO A 273 -6.15 2.59 9.63
C PRO A 273 -5.83 2.91 8.16
N MET A 274 -6.16 4.12 7.72
CA MET A 274 -6.05 4.53 6.31
C MET A 274 -4.96 5.57 6.10
N TYR A 275 -4.53 5.74 4.85
CA TYR A 275 -3.64 6.82 4.43
C TYR A 275 -4.42 8.13 4.27
N ASN A 276 -4.91 8.66 5.37
CA ASN A 276 -5.57 9.96 5.47
C ASN A 276 -5.49 10.50 6.93
N GLU A 277 -6.30 11.50 7.25
CA GLU A 277 -6.28 12.18 8.54
C GLU A 277 -6.51 11.24 9.74
N VAL A 278 -7.16 10.08 9.58
CA VAL A 278 -7.39 9.12 10.68
C VAL A 278 -6.10 8.56 11.27
N CYS A 279 -5.00 8.61 10.53
CA CYS A 279 -3.66 8.21 10.96
C CYS A 279 -2.64 9.38 10.85
N GLY A 280 -3.13 10.62 10.73
CA GLY A 280 -2.29 11.82 10.66
C GLY A 280 -1.52 11.98 9.34
N PHE A 281 -1.99 11.35 8.26
CA PHE A 281 -1.49 11.56 6.91
C PHE A 281 -2.29 12.67 6.25
N LYS A 282 -1.62 13.75 5.84
CA LYS A 282 -2.28 14.82 5.08
C LYS A 282 -2.32 14.44 3.60
N SER A 283 -3.37 14.82 2.88
CA SER A 283 -3.36 14.73 1.41
C SER A 283 -2.22 15.58 0.83
N GLY A 284 -1.57 15.08 -0.23
CA GLY A 284 -0.44 15.71 -0.90
C GLY A 284 0.95 15.28 -0.36
N PRO A 285 1.98 16.13 -0.54
CA PRO A 285 3.36 15.80 -0.18
C PRO A 285 3.58 15.94 1.33
N GLN A 286 4.23 14.94 1.92
CA GLN A 286 4.59 14.94 3.34
C GLN A 286 5.86 15.77 3.55
N ASN A 287 5.71 17.04 3.90
CA ASN A 287 6.83 18.00 3.96
C ASN A 287 7.57 18.04 5.32
N ASP A 288 7.06 17.36 6.34
CA ASP A 288 7.61 17.33 7.71
C ASP A 288 8.50 16.09 7.97
N ILE A 289 8.82 15.31 6.94
CA ILE A 289 9.51 14.01 7.04
C ILE A 289 11.04 14.10 7.18
N PHE A 290 11.61 15.30 7.24
CA PHE A 290 13.06 15.51 7.25
C PHE A 290 13.62 15.57 8.67
N VAL A 291 14.89 15.20 8.84
CA VAL A 291 15.62 15.45 10.08
C VAL A 291 15.56 16.95 10.35
N GLN A 292 15.09 17.32 11.55
CA GLN A 292 15.11 18.71 11.97
C GLN A 292 16.55 19.09 12.28
N ASP A 293 17.02 20.20 11.70
CA ASP A 293 18.30 20.75 12.09
C ASP A 293 18.18 21.18 13.56
N ASP A 294 18.90 20.54 14.48
CA ASP A 294 18.96 20.88 15.92
C ASP A 294 19.48 22.31 16.20
N THR A 295 19.73 23.09 15.15
CA THR A 295 20.12 24.50 15.21
C THR A 295 18.98 25.42 14.77
N LYS A 296 18.05 25.65 15.69
CA LYS A 296 17.60 26.99 16.12
C LYS A 296 16.48 26.85 17.15
N GLN A 297 16.87 26.54 18.39
CA GLN A 297 16.14 27.08 19.52
C GLN A 297 16.39 28.59 19.49
N GLU A 298 15.56 29.31 18.74
CA GLU A 298 15.53 30.76 18.76
C GLU A 298 15.18 31.12 20.20
N THR A 299 16.21 31.50 20.97
CA THR A 299 16.04 32.05 22.30
C THR A 299 15.28 33.34 22.06
N VAL A 300 13.95 33.32 22.26
CA VAL A 300 13.13 34.51 22.29
C VAL A 300 13.58 35.28 23.53
N ILE A 301 14.64 36.08 23.36
CA ILE A 301 14.99 37.13 24.30
C ILE A 301 13.87 38.14 24.18
N SER A 302 12.90 38.02 25.09
CA SER A 302 11.85 39.02 25.29
C SER A 302 12.52 40.34 25.68
N THR A 303 12.69 41.24 24.72
CA THR A 303 12.97 42.65 25.00
C THR A 303 11.65 43.34 25.33
N GLU A 304 11.25 43.27 26.60
CA GLU A 304 10.34 44.27 27.16
C GLU A 304 11.12 45.53 27.61
N PRO A 305 10.56 46.74 27.43
CA PRO A 305 11.23 47.98 27.77
C PRO A 305 11.27 48.19 29.29
N VAL A 306 12.47 48.45 29.80
CA VAL A 306 12.75 48.86 31.17
C VAL A 306 12.05 50.19 31.47
N LEU A 307 11.00 50.13 32.30
CA LEU A 307 10.49 51.30 33.00
C LEU A 307 11.10 51.35 34.40
N THR A 308 11.79 52.45 34.64
CA THR A 308 12.42 52.88 35.88
C THR A 308 11.39 52.96 37.02
N ALA A 309 11.59 52.19 38.08
CA ALA A 309 10.93 52.43 39.36
C ALA A 309 11.88 52.14 40.53
N THR A 310 11.99 53.14 41.37
CA THR A 310 12.85 53.30 42.54
C THR A 310 12.45 52.37 43.69
N SER A 311 13.48 51.90 44.39
CA SER A 311 13.57 51.11 45.63
C SER A 311 12.39 51.05 46.60
N GLU A 312 12.16 49.86 47.18
CA GLU A 312 12.14 49.60 48.63
C GLU A 312 12.33 48.10 48.94
N PRO A 313 12.93 47.70 50.08
CA PRO A 313 13.30 46.32 50.37
C PRO A 313 12.28 45.62 51.27
N VAL A 314 11.91 44.38 50.95
CA VAL A 314 11.25 43.49 51.93
C VAL A 314 11.85 42.08 51.88
N THR A 315 12.17 41.62 53.07
CA THR A 315 12.95 40.47 53.51
C THR A 315 12.19 39.13 53.45
N SER A 316 12.96 38.04 53.43
CA SER A 316 12.62 36.68 53.92
C SER A 316 11.74 35.81 53.00
N SER A 317 11.92 34.49 52.86
CA SER A 317 12.80 33.51 53.50
C SER A 317 12.75 32.21 52.65
N VAL A 318 13.87 31.49 52.62
CA VAL A 318 14.04 30.19 51.95
C VAL A 318 13.37 29.08 52.76
N SER A 319 12.62 28.21 52.09
CA SER A 319 12.17 26.91 52.63
C SER A 319 12.44 25.82 51.61
N VAL A 320 13.40 24.96 51.93
CA VAL A 320 13.71 23.71 51.21
C VAL A 320 12.88 22.59 51.83
N SER A 321 12.24 21.76 51.00
CA SER A 321 11.79 20.43 51.41
C SER A 321 11.90 19.43 50.25
N LEU A 322 12.69 18.39 50.51
CA LEU A 322 12.90 17.15 49.73
C LEU A 322 12.00 16.02 50.31
N PRO A 323 11.93 14.82 49.71
CA PRO A 323 10.67 14.15 49.37
C PRO A 323 10.30 13.03 50.35
N ALA A 324 9.05 12.56 50.25
CA ALA A 324 8.59 11.35 50.92
C ALA A 324 8.23 10.26 49.91
N SER A 325 8.88 9.11 50.08
CA SER A 325 8.54 7.83 49.47
C SER A 325 7.27 7.24 50.09
N ALA A 326 6.52 6.46 49.32
CA ALA A 326 5.71 5.37 49.87
C ALA A 326 5.53 4.25 48.83
N SER A 327 5.74 3.03 49.30
CA SER A 327 5.76 1.77 48.57
C SER A 327 4.41 1.03 48.57
N SER A 328 4.37 -0.05 47.79
CA SER A 328 3.50 -1.26 47.88
C SER A 328 2.09 -1.14 47.25
N SER A 329 1.59 -2.13 46.50
CA SER A 329 1.59 -3.56 46.82
C SER A 329 1.32 -4.50 45.61
N VAL A 330 1.85 -5.72 45.80
CA VAL A 330 1.67 -7.01 45.11
C VAL A 330 0.20 -7.44 44.93
N SER A 331 -0.13 -8.19 43.86
CA SER A 331 -0.93 -9.46 43.90
C SER A 331 -1.09 -10.18 42.53
N THR A 332 -0.38 -11.33 42.41
CA THR A 332 -0.78 -12.68 41.92
C THR A 332 -1.71 -12.93 40.72
N SER A 333 -1.09 -13.51 39.67
CA SER A 333 -1.39 -14.78 38.95
C SER A 333 -2.79 -15.41 38.89
N VAL A 334 -3.24 -15.74 37.67
CA VAL A 334 -4.01 -16.97 37.37
C VAL A 334 -3.59 -17.53 35.99
N SER A 335 -3.26 -18.83 35.95
CA SER A 335 -3.07 -19.67 34.77
C SER A 335 -4.32 -20.50 34.48
N SER A 336 -4.63 -20.70 33.20
CA SER A 336 -5.41 -21.83 32.65
C SER A 336 -5.62 -21.59 31.15
N SER A 337 -5.63 -22.54 30.22
CA SER A 337 -5.28 -23.96 30.16
C SER A 337 -5.26 -24.29 28.66
N ALA A 338 -4.25 -25.02 28.21
CA ALA A 338 -4.21 -25.57 26.85
C ALA A 338 -5.31 -26.63 26.67
N THR A 339 -6.05 -26.56 25.58
CA THR A 339 -6.92 -27.65 25.12
C THR A 339 -6.52 -28.02 23.69
N ALA A 340 -6.12 -29.28 23.53
CA ALA A 340 -5.73 -29.88 22.27
C ALA A 340 -6.96 -30.42 21.50
N CYS A 341 -6.90 -30.22 20.19
CA CYS A 341 -7.47 -30.91 19.02
C CYS A 341 -8.45 -32.09 19.20
N PRO A 342 -9.44 -32.20 18.29
CA PRO A 342 -9.77 -33.46 17.65
C PRO A 342 -9.48 -33.46 16.12
N PRO A 343 -9.07 -34.60 15.53
CA PRO A 343 -8.64 -34.70 14.13
C PRO A 343 -9.78 -34.97 13.13
N GLN A 344 -9.61 -34.39 11.93
CA GLN A 344 -9.97 -34.80 10.54
C GLN A 344 -11.31 -35.52 10.22
N PRO A 345 -11.80 -35.30 8.98
CA PRO A 345 -11.92 -36.43 8.05
C PRO A 345 -11.16 -36.21 6.73
N THR A 346 -10.31 -37.18 6.43
CA THR A 346 -9.65 -37.46 5.14
C THR A 346 -10.65 -37.54 3.99
N ALA A 347 -10.45 -36.73 2.94
CA ALA A 347 -11.09 -36.92 1.65
C ALA A 347 -10.30 -37.97 0.83
N THR A 348 -10.94 -39.10 0.59
CA THR A 348 -10.44 -40.23 -0.20
C THR A 348 -10.29 -39.84 -1.67
N THR A 349 -9.05 -39.66 -2.15
CA THR A 349 -8.75 -39.53 -3.58
C THR A 349 -8.92 -40.89 -4.26
N THR A 350 -10.02 -41.08 -4.98
CA THR A 350 -10.20 -42.25 -5.84
C THR A 350 -9.39 -42.05 -7.12
N ARG A 351 -8.24 -42.72 -7.20
CA ARG A 351 -7.35 -42.77 -8.36
C ARG A 351 -8.00 -43.63 -9.45
N ARG A 352 -8.51 -43.02 -10.53
CA ARG A 352 -8.87 -43.73 -11.77
C ARG A 352 -7.61 -43.95 -12.62
N PRO A 353 -7.41 -45.15 -13.20
CA PRO A 353 -6.20 -45.45 -13.95
C PRO A 353 -6.17 -44.75 -15.32
N HIS A 354 -5.04 -44.11 -15.61
CA HIS A 354 -4.66 -43.64 -16.94
C HIS A 354 -4.53 -44.83 -17.89
N ASN A 355 -5.35 -44.83 -18.94
CA ASN A 355 -5.20 -45.75 -20.06
C ASN A 355 -4.26 -45.10 -21.09
N HIS A 356 -3.05 -45.65 -21.21
CA HIS A 356 -2.10 -45.32 -22.27
C HIS A 356 -2.61 -45.88 -23.59
N HIS A 357 -2.97 -45.02 -24.55
CA HIS A 357 -3.03 -45.41 -25.96
C HIS A 357 -1.77 -44.93 -26.69
N HIS A 358 -0.95 -45.92 -27.07
CA HIS A 358 0.11 -45.82 -28.05
C HIS A 358 -0.46 -45.35 -29.40
N HIS A 359 0.06 -44.25 -29.92
CA HIS A 359 0.04 -43.96 -31.35
C HIS A 359 1.40 -44.30 -31.96
N ARG A 360 1.38 -45.25 -32.90
CA ARG A 360 2.48 -45.56 -33.82
C ARG A 360 2.33 -44.67 -35.07
N PRO A 361 3.43 -44.27 -35.72
CA PRO A 361 3.41 -43.43 -36.90
C PRO A 361 3.22 -44.28 -38.16
N GLY A 362 2.41 -43.80 -39.09
CA GLY A 362 2.30 -44.31 -40.45
C GLY A 362 2.48 -43.18 -41.44
N GLY A 363 3.63 -43.16 -42.12
CA GLY A 363 3.80 -42.42 -43.36
C GLY A 363 3.39 -43.29 -44.55
N HIS A 364 2.83 -42.68 -45.59
CA HIS A 364 3.33 -42.73 -46.98
C HIS A 364 2.33 -42.11 -47.96
N HIS A 365 2.91 -41.37 -48.93
CA HIS A 365 2.54 -41.24 -50.34
C HIS A 365 1.06 -41.09 -50.72
N HIS A 366 0.66 -39.91 -51.21
CA HIS A 366 0.79 -39.54 -52.63
C HIS A 366 0.58 -38.05 -52.85
#